data_AF-A0A1G6KPG1-F1
#
_entry.id   AF-A0A1G6KPG1-F1
#
_cell.length_a   1.000
_cell.length_b   1.000
_cell.length_c   1.000
_cell.angle_alpha   90.00
_cell.angle_beta   90.00
_cell.angle_gamma   90.00
#
_symmetry.space_group_name_H-M   'P 1'
#
loop_
_entity.id
_entity.type
_entity.pdbx_description
1 polymer ?
#
loop_
_entity_poly.entity_id
_entity_poly.type
_entity_poly.pdbx_seq_one_letter_code
_entity_poly.pdbx_strand_id
1 'polypeptide(L)'
;MSSQPIDLVQTLQDELTYEKLKEIITTLIEPDKLKEFLKQLDYEILAHEEYNPHNRGKIAVLGGSIANKQHLQGISKQLGFNKNRFEYFLSYDEMKTFRFNKLRNINKYAAIIAGPMPHSTSGTGTYSSVIAAMENDDGYPPVFRIAKITNSSFRNIVKYMMDQNIVAV
;
A
#
# COMPACT_ATOMS: atom_id res chain seq x y z
N MET A 1 39.93 -0.51 -32.50
CA MET A 1 39.64 -0.35 -31.06
C MET A 1 38.24 0.23 -30.86
N SER A 2 37.19 -0.54 -31.15
CA SER A 2 35.79 -0.08 -31.04
C SER A 2 34.82 -1.22 -30.68
N SER A 3 35.28 -2.20 -29.90
CA SER A 3 34.47 -3.35 -29.44
C SER A 3 33.71 -3.09 -28.13
N GLN A 4 34.08 -2.04 -27.38
CA GLN A 4 33.51 -1.74 -26.06
C GLN A 4 31.97 -1.61 -26.03
N PRO A 5 31.30 -0.96 -27.01
CA PRO A 5 29.83 -0.86 -26.99
C PRO A 5 29.12 -2.18 -27.28
N ILE A 6 29.71 -3.01 -28.16
CA ILE A 6 29.14 -4.31 -28.55
C ILE A 6 29.26 -5.31 -27.40
N ASP A 7 30.41 -5.33 -26.73
CA ASP A 7 30.68 -6.18 -25.58
C ASP A 7 29.73 -5.85 -24.40
N LEU A 8 29.48 -4.55 -24.19
CA LEU A 8 28.51 -4.10 -23.19
C LEU A 8 27.07 -4.53 -23.53
N VAL A 9 26.65 -4.42 -24.79
CA VAL A 9 25.30 -4.85 -25.21
C VAL A 9 25.11 -6.35 -24.99
N GLN A 10 26.09 -7.17 -25.38
CA GLN A 10 26.03 -8.62 -25.19
C GLN A 10 25.98 -8.98 -23.70
N THR A 11 26.83 -8.35 -22.90
CA THR A 11 26.84 -8.53 -21.43
C THR A 11 25.48 -8.16 -20.83
N LEU A 12 24.88 -7.05 -21.24
CA LEU A 12 23.57 -6.64 -20.76
C LEU A 12 22.46 -7.62 -21.16
N GLN A 13 22.52 -8.22 -22.36
CA GLN A 13 21.54 -9.23 -22.78
C GLN A 13 21.62 -10.50 -21.94
N ASP A 14 22.83 -10.90 -21.55
CA ASP A 14 23.05 -12.11 -20.75
C ASP A 14 22.64 -11.90 -19.28
N GLU A 15 22.89 -10.69 -18.74
CA GLU A 15 22.65 -10.36 -17.33
C GLU A 15 21.23 -9.86 -17.03
N LEU A 16 20.57 -9.14 -17.96
CA LEU A 16 19.19 -8.64 -17.81
C LEU A 16 18.15 -9.74 -18.06
N THR A 17 18.30 -10.86 -17.36
CA THR A 17 17.31 -11.95 -17.33
C THR A 17 15.96 -11.47 -16.77
N TYR A 18 14.90 -12.25 -16.99
CA TYR A 18 13.58 -11.97 -16.44
C TYR A 18 13.60 -11.74 -14.92
N GLU A 19 14.32 -12.58 -14.17
CA GLU A 19 14.41 -12.44 -12.71
C GLU A 19 15.19 -11.18 -12.31
N LYS A 20 16.25 -10.82 -13.05
CA LYS A 20 17.00 -9.59 -12.78
C LYS A 20 16.19 -8.34 -13.10
N LEU A 21 15.48 -8.33 -14.22
CA LEU A 21 14.55 -7.25 -14.58
C LEU A 21 13.45 -7.11 -13.52
N LYS A 22 12.87 -8.23 -13.07
CA LYS A 22 11.87 -8.22 -12.00
C LYS A 22 12.43 -7.65 -10.70
N GLU A 23 13.66 -7.99 -10.30
CA GLU A 23 14.34 -7.41 -9.14
C GLU A 23 14.54 -5.89 -9.30
N ILE A 24 15.04 -5.45 -10.46
CA ILE A 24 15.26 -4.03 -10.77
C ILE A 24 13.93 -3.26 -10.69
N ILE A 25 12.90 -3.72 -11.38
CA ILE A 25 11.58 -3.08 -11.37
C ILE A 25 10.98 -3.09 -9.95
N THR A 26 11.20 -4.16 -9.19
CA THR A 26 10.77 -4.24 -7.77
C THR A 26 11.63 -3.38 -6.84
N THR A 27 12.79 -2.87 -7.23
CA THR A 27 13.58 -1.92 -6.41
C THR A 27 13.32 -0.47 -6.80
N LEU A 28 12.87 -0.22 -8.03
CA LEU A 28 12.41 1.08 -8.54
C LEU A 28 10.99 1.44 -8.07
N ILE A 29 10.64 1.04 -6.84
CA ILE A 29 9.30 1.10 -6.24
C ILE A 29 8.72 2.53 -6.19
N GLU A 30 9.59 3.54 -6.14
CA GLU A 30 9.16 4.92 -6.24
C GLU A 30 8.63 5.17 -7.67
N PRO A 31 7.35 5.57 -7.84
CA PRO A 31 6.73 5.75 -9.15
C PRO A 31 7.57 6.65 -10.10
N ASP A 32 8.21 7.68 -9.53
CA ASP A 32 9.06 8.60 -10.27
C ASP A 32 10.35 7.93 -10.79
N LYS A 33 10.96 7.01 -10.00
CA LYS A 33 12.18 6.29 -10.41
C LYS A 33 11.91 5.27 -11.50
N LEU A 34 10.77 4.57 -11.43
CA LEU A 34 10.38 3.66 -12.51
C LEU A 34 10.09 4.42 -13.81
N LYS A 35 9.39 5.56 -13.70
CA LYS A 35 9.11 6.42 -14.85
C LYS A 35 10.40 6.96 -15.48
N GLU A 36 11.34 7.46 -14.67
CA GLU A 36 12.65 7.91 -15.13
C GLU A 36 13.45 6.79 -15.82
N PHE A 37 13.46 5.59 -15.23
CA PHE A 37 14.12 4.42 -15.82
C PHE A 37 13.51 4.05 -17.18
N LEU A 38 12.17 3.98 -17.27
CA LEU A 38 11.48 3.67 -18.53
C LEU A 38 11.67 4.76 -19.58
N LYS A 39 11.79 6.02 -19.17
CA LYS A 39 12.13 7.14 -20.06
C LYS A 39 13.53 7.00 -20.67
N GLN A 40 14.52 6.52 -19.91
CA GLN A 40 15.86 6.27 -20.45
C GLN A 40 15.89 5.17 -21.52
N LEU A 41 14.90 4.27 -21.51
CA LEU A 41 14.74 3.19 -22.48
C LEU A 41 13.78 3.56 -23.63
N ASP A 42 13.22 4.77 -23.63
CA ASP A 42 12.21 5.23 -24.59
C ASP A 42 10.87 4.44 -24.51
N TYR A 43 10.57 3.90 -23.32
CA TYR A 43 9.35 3.15 -23.00
C TYR A 43 8.49 3.83 -21.94
N GLU A 44 8.51 5.16 -21.84
CA GLU A 44 7.76 5.92 -20.82
C GLU A 44 6.25 5.61 -20.85
N ILE A 45 5.70 5.21 -22.00
CA ILE A 45 4.30 4.76 -22.16
C ILE A 45 3.95 3.51 -21.32
N LEU A 46 4.95 2.69 -20.97
CA LEU A 46 4.79 1.52 -20.10
C LEU A 46 4.71 1.90 -18.62
N ALA A 47 5.17 3.11 -18.27
CA ALA A 47 4.93 3.69 -16.96
C ALA A 47 3.48 4.17 -16.93
N HIS A 48 2.52 3.25 -16.92
CA HIS A 48 1.17 3.61 -16.55
C HIS A 48 1.23 4.30 -15.18
N GLU A 49 0.53 5.43 -15.04
CA GLU A 49 0.39 6.18 -13.78
C GLU A 49 -0.13 5.29 -12.62
N GLU A 50 -0.59 4.10 -12.96
CA GLU A 50 -1.11 3.04 -12.13
C GLU A 50 -0.09 1.94 -11.72
N TYR A 51 1.22 2.04 -12.01
CA TYR A 51 2.16 1.08 -11.42
C TYR A 51 2.36 1.37 -9.92
N ASN A 52 1.50 0.76 -9.10
CA ASN A 52 1.62 0.74 -7.65
C ASN A 52 2.11 -0.65 -7.22
N PRO A 53 3.42 -0.87 -7.04
CA PRO A 53 3.98 -2.16 -6.65
C PRO A 53 3.47 -2.64 -5.28
N HIS A 54 2.90 -1.73 -4.48
CA HIS A 54 2.32 -2.02 -3.18
C HIS A 54 0.81 -2.28 -3.21
N ASN A 55 0.12 -2.17 -4.35
CA ASN A 55 -1.33 -2.35 -4.41
C ASN A 55 -1.79 -3.77 -4.00
N ARG A 56 -0.88 -4.75 -3.98
CA ARG A 56 -1.10 -6.11 -3.47
C ARG A 56 -0.73 -6.31 -2.00
N GLY A 57 -0.18 -5.29 -1.35
CA GLY A 57 0.07 -5.28 0.08
C GLY A 57 -1.20 -5.49 0.91
N LYS A 58 -1.01 -5.65 2.22
CA LYS A 58 -2.11 -5.77 3.18
C LYS A 58 -2.81 -4.43 3.38
N ILE A 59 -4.07 -4.49 3.74
CA ILE A 59 -4.90 -3.34 4.07
C ILE A 59 -5.17 -3.39 5.57
N ALA A 60 -4.70 -2.40 6.32
CA ALA A 60 -4.96 -2.31 7.74
C ALA A 60 -6.30 -1.59 7.98
N VAL A 61 -7.16 -2.14 8.83
CA VAL A 61 -8.42 -1.52 9.23
C VAL A 61 -8.35 -1.21 10.71
N LEU A 62 -8.34 0.08 11.06
CA LEU A 62 -8.14 0.59 12.40
C LEU A 62 -9.40 1.34 12.84
N GLY A 63 -9.86 1.14 14.07
CA GLY A 63 -10.95 1.95 14.63
C GLY A 63 -12.11 1.13 15.15
N GLY A 64 -12.88 1.74 16.05
CA GLY A 64 -14.11 1.16 16.56
C GLY A 64 -15.09 0.86 15.43
N SER A 65 -15.54 -0.40 15.35
CA SER A 65 -16.43 -0.87 14.30
C SER A 65 -17.82 -1.19 14.82
N ILE A 66 -18.82 -0.72 14.08
CA ILE A 66 -20.23 -1.11 14.26
C ILE A 66 -20.47 -2.46 13.57
N ALA A 67 -19.80 -2.70 12.44
CA ALA A 67 -19.83 -3.98 11.76
C ALA A 67 -18.98 -5.01 12.49
N ASN A 68 -19.44 -6.27 12.55
CA ASN A 68 -18.63 -7.37 13.05
C ASN A 68 -17.50 -7.70 12.05
N LYS A 69 -16.41 -8.30 12.55
CA LYS A 69 -15.24 -8.67 11.73
C LYS A 69 -15.60 -9.64 10.61
N GLN A 70 -16.50 -10.58 10.87
CA GLN A 70 -16.91 -11.61 9.91
C GLN A 70 -17.64 -11.01 8.69
N HIS A 71 -18.47 -9.99 8.89
CA HIS A 71 -19.14 -9.27 7.81
C HIS A 71 -18.14 -8.49 6.97
N LEU A 72 -17.18 -7.81 7.61
CA LEU A 72 -16.11 -7.12 6.87
C LEU A 72 -15.29 -8.09 6.02
N GLN A 73 -14.91 -9.24 6.58
CA GLN A 73 -14.24 -10.31 5.85
C GLN A 73 -15.10 -10.86 4.70
N GLY A 74 -16.41 -11.02 4.92
CA GLY A 74 -17.35 -11.42 3.88
C GLY A 74 -17.42 -10.41 2.73
N ILE A 75 -17.43 -9.11 3.04
CA ILE A 75 -17.39 -8.03 2.06
C ILE A 75 -16.07 -8.08 1.27
N SER A 76 -14.92 -8.16 1.94
CA SER A 76 -13.61 -8.27 1.26
C SER A 76 -13.57 -9.47 0.31
N LYS A 77 -14.10 -10.62 0.73
CA LYS A 77 -14.18 -11.82 -0.13
C LYS A 77 -15.09 -11.61 -1.34
N GLN A 78 -16.25 -10.97 -1.15
CA GLN A 78 -17.17 -10.63 -2.25
C GLN A 78 -16.54 -9.67 -3.26
N LEU A 79 -15.62 -8.80 -2.81
CA LEU A 79 -14.86 -7.89 -3.67
C LEU A 79 -13.62 -8.56 -4.32
N GLY A 80 -13.40 -9.86 -4.10
CA GLY A 80 -12.34 -10.64 -4.75
C GLY A 80 -11.05 -10.80 -3.95
N PHE A 81 -10.96 -10.22 -2.75
CA PHE A 81 -9.73 -10.30 -1.95
C PHE A 81 -9.56 -11.65 -1.25
N ASN A 82 -8.30 -12.11 -1.18
CA ASN A 82 -7.92 -13.22 -0.32
C ASN A 82 -8.13 -12.87 1.17
N LYS A 83 -8.50 -13.86 1.99
CA LYS A 83 -8.71 -13.74 3.45
C LYS A 83 -7.56 -13.04 4.21
N ASN A 84 -6.33 -13.15 3.72
CA ASN A 84 -5.13 -12.61 4.39
C ASN A 84 -4.79 -11.16 3.98
N ARG A 85 -5.57 -10.57 3.06
CA ARG A 85 -5.32 -9.20 2.56
C ARG A 85 -5.68 -8.11 3.56
N PHE A 86 -6.51 -8.41 4.56
CA PHE A 86 -6.94 -7.43 5.55
C PHE A 86 -6.45 -7.80 6.95
N GLU A 87 -5.88 -6.83 7.66
CA GLU A 87 -5.60 -6.91 9.10
C GLU A 87 -6.58 -5.99 9.84
N TYR A 88 -7.41 -6.55 10.72
CA TYR A 88 -8.48 -5.83 11.40
C TYR A 88 -8.13 -5.60 12.87
N PHE A 89 -8.08 -4.33 13.27
CA PHE A 89 -7.84 -3.86 14.64
C PHE A 89 -9.04 -3.00 15.06
N LEU A 90 -10.11 -3.67 15.50
CA LEU A 90 -11.44 -3.07 15.64
C LEU A 90 -11.85 -2.81 17.09
N SER A 91 -11.14 -3.42 18.04
CA SER A 91 -11.41 -3.21 19.46
C SER A 91 -10.56 -2.07 20.03
N TYR A 92 -11.12 -1.43 21.04
CA TYR A 92 -10.47 -0.34 21.78
C TYR A 92 -9.15 -0.80 22.42
N ASP A 93 -9.12 -2.01 22.97
CA ASP A 93 -7.95 -2.56 23.66
C ASP A 93 -6.82 -2.95 22.69
N GLU A 94 -7.16 -3.49 21.51
CA GLU A 94 -6.18 -3.71 20.44
C GLU A 94 -5.51 -2.39 20.04
N MET A 95 -6.29 -1.31 19.89
CA MET A 95 -5.76 -0.01 19.48
C MET A 95 -4.89 0.67 20.53
N LYS A 96 -5.21 0.52 21.83
CA LYS A 96 -4.43 1.13 22.93
C LYS A 96 -2.98 0.67 22.97
N THR A 97 -2.75 -0.60 22.61
CA THR A 97 -1.45 -1.25 22.68
C THR A 97 -0.79 -1.44 21.30
N PHE A 98 -1.50 -1.05 20.24
CA PHE A 98 -1.02 -1.19 18.87
C PHE A 98 0.17 -0.28 18.60
N ARG A 99 1.27 -0.85 18.09
CA ARG A 99 2.45 -0.09 17.68
C ARG A 99 2.25 0.41 16.24
N PHE A 100 1.69 1.61 16.10
CA PHE A 100 1.37 2.22 14.79
C PHE A 100 2.57 2.33 13.85
N ASN A 101 3.78 2.52 14.38
CA ASN A 101 5.02 2.51 13.59
C ASN A 101 5.22 1.22 12.76
N LYS A 102 4.59 0.10 13.11
CA LYS A 102 4.61 -1.12 12.29
C LYS A 102 3.93 -0.95 10.93
N LEU A 103 3.05 0.03 10.78
CA LEU A 103 2.36 0.34 9.53
C LEU A 103 3.25 1.13 8.56
N ARG A 104 4.41 1.63 8.98
CA ARG A 104 5.39 2.30 8.10
C ARG A 104 6.06 1.38 7.07
N ASN A 105 5.77 0.08 7.11
CA ASN A 105 6.31 -0.86 6.14
C ASN A 105 5.44 -0.87 4.88
N ILE A 106 5.70 0.07 3.96
CA ILE A 106 4.99 0.18 2.66
C ILE A 106 5.11 -1.10 1.82
N ASN A 107 6.21 -1.86 1.95
CA ASN A 107 6.35 -3.17 1.30
C ASN A 107 5.35 -4.21 1.84
N LYS A 108 4.86 -4.02 3.07
CA LYS A 108 3.85 -4.89 3.71
C LYS A 108 2.43 -4.38 3.50
N TYR A 109 2.19 -3.08 3.55
CA TYR A 109 0.85 -2.49 3.54
C TYR A 109 0.61 -1.60 2.32
N ALA A 110 -0.51 -1.85 1.64
CA ALA A 110 -0.99 -1.06 0.50
C ALA A 110 -1.72 0.21 0.94
N ALA A 111 -2.49 0.12 2.04
CA ALA A 111 -3.36 1.18 2.52
C ALA A 111 -3.76 0.98 3.98
N ILE A 112 -4.21 2.06 4.62
CA ILE A 112 -4.81 2.07 5.95
C ILE A 112 -6.22 2.66 5.86
N ILE A 113 -7.22 1.95 6.39
CA ILE A 113 -8.57 2.49 6.62
C ILE A 113 -8.68 2.86 8.10
N ALA A 114 -8.90 4.14 8.40
CA ALA A 114 -8.99 4.66 9.76
C ALA A 114 -10.41 5.11 10.10
N GLY A 115 -11.08 4.34 10.96
CA GLY A 115 -12.36 4.66 11.59
C GLY A 115 -12.21 5.51 12.86
N PRO A 116 -13.27 5.62 13.68
CA PRO A 116 -13.21 6.26 14.99
C PRO A 116 -12.14 5.65 15.88
N MET A 117 -11.23 6.47 16.40
CA MET A 117 -10.16 6.03 17.30
C MET A 117 -10.25 6.77 18.65
N PRO A 118 -9.72 6.16 19.73
CA PRO A 118 -9.62 6.84 21.02
C PRO A 118 -8.75 8.09 20.89
N HIS A 119 -9.16 9.19 21.54
CA HIS A 119 -8.33 10.40 21.60
C HIS A 119 -6.99 10.18 22.35
N SER A 120 -6.88 9.11 23.15
CA SER A 120 -5.69 8.76 23.92
C SER A 120 -5.09 7.41 23.48
N THR A 121 -4.56 7.35 22.25
CA THR A 121 -3.71 6.23 21.81
C THR A 121 -2.24 6.58 22.01
N SER A 122 -1.47 5.66 22.60
CA SER A 122 -0.04 5.84 22.84
C SER A 122 0.73 6.00 21.51
N GLY A 123 1.62 7.00 21.43
CA GLY A 123 2.45 7.27 20.24
C GLY A 123 2.17 8.58 19.49
N THR A 124 1.26 9.43 19.98
CA THR A 124 1.13 10.81 19.50
C THR A 124 2.28 11.66 20.04
N GLY A 125 3.27 11.95 19.21
CA GLY A 125 4.29 12.97 19.51
C GLY A 125 3.66 14.36 19.51
N THR A 126 3.94 15.16 18.50
CA THR A 126 3.42 16.54 18.33
C THR A 126 2.04 16.63 17.68
N TYR A 127 1.49 15.52 17.18
CA TYR A 127 0.22 15.50 16.46
C TYR A 127 -0.98 15.31 17.38
N SER A 128 -2.11 15.95 17.02
CA SER A 128 -3.39 15.89 17.74
C SER A 128 -4.05 14.51 17.74
N SER A 129 -3.57 13.57 16.91
CA SER A 129 -3.99 12.16 16.88
C SER A 129 -2.96 11.30 16.14
N VAL A 130 -2.98 9.99 16.38
CA VAL A 130 -2.14 9.03 15.64
C VAL A 130 -2.49 9.01 14.16
N ILE A 131 -3.76 9.25 13.80
CA ILE A 131 -4.19 9.30 12.40
C ILE A 131 -3.51 10.48 11.69
N ALA A 132 -3.49 11.66 12.33
CA ALA A 132 -2.79 12.83 11.78
C ALA A 132 -1.29 12.56 11.59
N ALA A 133 -0.65 11.84 12.51
CA ALA A 133 0.75 11.42 12.32
C ALA A 133 0.91 10.49 11.11
N MET A 134 0.02 9.50 10.92
CA MET A 134 0.08 8.59 9.76
C MET A 134 -0.23 9.28 8.42
N GLU A 135 -1.02 10.36 8.43
CA GLU A 135 -1.35 11.13 7.23
C GLU A 135 -0.22 12.10 6.81
N ASN A 136 0.62 12.55 7.74
CA ASN A 136 1.61 13.60 7.48
C ASN A 136 3.07 13.14 7.58
N ASP A 137 3.35 12.02 8.26
CA ASP A 137 4.71 11.48 8.35
C ASP A 137 5.04 10.56 7.16
N ASP A 138 6.27 10.69 6.66
CA ASP A 138 6.79 9.82 5.61
C ASP A 138 6.84 8.33 6.03
N GLY A 139 6.64 7.47 5.04
CA GLY A 139 6.76 6.01 5.17
C GLY A 139 5.47 5.29 5.56
N TYR A 140 4.36 5.98 5.83
CA TYR A 140 3.05 5.31 5.91
C TYR A 140 2.43 5.13 4.52
N PRO A 141 1.70 4.02 4.27
CA PRO A 141 0.86 3.92 3.08
C PRO A 141 -0.32 4.91 3.15
N PRO A 142 -1.00 5.17 2.03
CA PRO A 142 -2.16 6.06 2.01
C PRO A 142 -3.21 5.73 3.08
N VAL A 143 -3.66 6.76 3.80
CA VAL A 143 -4.63 6.66 4.89
C VAL A 143 -6.00 7.17 4.44
N PHE A 144 -7.03 6.33 4.59
CA PHE A 144 -8.42 6.64 4.26
C PHE A 144 -9.26 6.73 5.52
N ARG A 145 -9.62 7.96 5.91
CA ARG A 145 -10.45 8.20 7.08
C ARG A 145 -11.93 7.98 6.77
N ILE A 146 -12.63 7.22 7.62
CA ILE A 146 -14.08 7.04 7.57
C ILE A 146 -14.71 7.36 8.92
N ALA A 147 -15.83 8.07 8.92
CA ALA A 147 -16.47 8.52 10.16
C ALA A 147 -17.00 7.37 11.03
N LYS A 148 -17.38 6.24 10.42
CA LYS A 148 -17.86 5.02 11.10
C LYS A 148 -17.49 3.80 10.26
N ILE A 149 -17.05 2.71 10.88
CA ILE A 149 -16.86 1.43 10.18
C ILE A 149 -18.18 0.66 10.21
N THR A 150 -18.87 0.67 9.07
CA THR A 150 -20.11 -0.04 8.80
C THR A 150 -19.91 -0.90 7.54
N ASN A 151 -20.84 -1.82 7.26
CA ASN A 151 -20.76 -2.65 6.05
C ASN A 151 -20.73 -1.81 4.76
N SER A 152 -21.50 -0.71 4.71
CA SER A 152 -21.57 0.17 3.53
C SER A 152 -20.33 1.04 3.42
N SER A 153 -19.93 1.74 4.50
CA SER A 153 -18.74 2.60 4.46
C SER A 153 -17.46 1.82 4.15
N PHE A 154 -17.30 0.61 4.71
CA PHE A 154 -16.18 -0.28 4.38
C PHE A 154 -16.22 -0.73 2.92
N ARG A 155 -17.37 -1.18 2.41
CA ARG A 155 -17.49 -1.57 0.99
C ARG A 155 -17.15 -0.40 0.06
N ASN A 156 -17.69 0.77 0.33
CA ASN A 156 -17.52 1.95 -0.53
C ASN A 156 -16.05 2.39 -0.55
N ILE A 157 -15.38 2.44 0.60
CA ILE A 157 -13.98 2.85 0.63
C ILE A 157 -13.06 1.82 -0.04
N VAL A 158 -13.33 0.52 0.11
CA VAL A 158 -12.55 -0.52 -0.59
C VAL A 158 -12.75 -0.42 -2.10
N LYS A 159 -13.98 -0.23 -2.59
CA LYS A 159 -14.25 -0.02 -4.01
C LYS A 159 -13.55 1.23 -4.54
N TYR A 160 -13.64 2.34 -3.82
CA TYR A 160 -12.92 3.56 -4.19
C TYR A 160 -11.41 3.32 -4.33
N MET A 161 -10.78 2.63 -3.36
CA MET A 161 -9.35 2.30 -3.46
C MET A 161 -9.03 1.38 -4.65
N MET A 162 -9.95 0.50 -5.06
CA MET A 162 -9.78 -0.33 -6.26
C MET A 162 -9.88 0.52 -7.53
N ASP A 163 -10.89 1.39 -7.60
CA ASP A 163 -11.14 2.28 -8.75
C ASP A 163 -10.01 3.31 -8.93
N GLN A 164 -9.28 3.63 -7.87
CA GLN A 164 -8.08 4.49 -7.90
C GLN A 164 -6.78 3.68 -8.01
N ASN A 165 -6.87 2.36 -8.18
CA ASN A 165 -5.74 1.43 -8.26
C ASN A 165 -4.73 1.55 -7.08
N ILE A 166 -5.23 1.96 -5.92
CA ILE A 166 -4.51 2.01 -4.66
C ILE A 166 -4.36 0.58 -4.11
N VAL A 167 -5.37 -0.25 -4.34
CA VAL A 167 -5.35 -1.68 -4.01
C VAL A 167 -5.84 -2.51 -5.19
N ALA A 168 -5.19 -3.64 -5.44
CA ALA A 168 -5.60 -4.64 -6.42
C ALA A 168 -5.99 -5.94 -5.71
N VAL A 169 -6.80 -6.79 -6.34
CA VAL A 169 -7.21 -8.11 -5.80
C VAL A 169 -6.11 -9.15 -5.88
#